data_AF-A0AAV0CJE6-F1
#
_entry.id   AF-A0AAV0CJE6-F1
#
_cell.length_a   1.000
_cell.length_b   1.000
_cell.length_c   1.000
_cell.angle_alpha   90.00
_cell.angle_beta   90.00
_cell.angle_gamma   90.00
#
_symmetry.space_group_name_H-M   'P 1'
#
loop_
_entity.id
_entity.type
_entity.pdbx_description
1 polymer ?
#
loop_
_entity_poly.entity_id
_entity_poly.type
_entity_poly.pdbx_seq_one_letter_code
_entity_poly.pdbx_strand_id
1 'polypeptide(L)'
;MEPKLHPDVKEPLKRLCDDPNTTVVVLSGSDRNVLDENFGEYNMWLAAEHGMFLRQTKSIWMTTMPENLHMDWVDSVKHVFEYFTERTPRSHFEIRETSLVWNYKYADVEFGRLQAKDLLQHLCTGPISKASVDVIQGSRSVEVRATGVSKGSAIDRILGEIVHSSNVKTPIDYVLCIGHFLPKDEDIYTFFEPDLPVGPSARAKAPNHMNKIMSKNSSGKVGVTKESTLNRTQENIDGNGNWWSLKREKMMVNEGSSVLDLKGENYFSCAVGRKRSSARYLLGSSADVISLLKDLSDCSSLLALN
;
A
#
# COMPACT_ATOMS: atom_id res chain seq x y z
N MET A 1 23.90 4.37 6.59
CA MET A 1 23.37 5.58 7.25
C MET A 1 21.90 5.35 7.41
N GLU A 2 21.46 5.11 8.64
CA GLU A 2 20.05 4.90 8.96
C GLU A 2 19.26 6.18 8.70
N PRO A 3 18.00 6.07 8.23
CA PRO A 3 17.17 7.23 7.96
C PRO A 3 16.88 7.97 9.27
N LYS A 4 17.03 9.30 9.23
CA LYS A 4 16.72 10.18 10.37
C LYS A 4 15.64 11.18 10.00
N LEU A 5 14.78 11.48 10.96
CA LEU A 5 13.73 12.48 10.84
C LEU A 5 14.34 13.88 10.64
N HIS A 6 13.82 14.62 9.65
CA HIS A 6 14.28 15.98 9.37
C HIS A 6 13.94 16.92 10.54
N PRO A 7 14.87 17.77 11.01
CA PRO A 7 14.63 18.63 12.18
C PRO A 7 13.38 19.52 12.03
N ASP A 8 13.19 20.12 10.86
CA ASP A 8 12.09 21.06 10.60
C ASP A 8 10.68 20.44 10.65
N VAL A 9 10.56 19.11 10.64
CA VAL A 9 9.26 18.44 10.74
C VAL A 9 8.91 18.12 12.19
N LYS A 10 9.88 18.14 13.12
CA LYS A 10 9.70 17.64 14.49
C LYS A 10 8.62 18.40 15.24
N GLU A 11 8.62 19.72 15.18
CA GLU A 11 7.65 20.55 15.89
C GLU A 11 6.25 20.50 15.24
N PRO A 12 6.09 20.71 13.92
CA PRO A 12 4.80 20.56 13.25
C PRO A 12 4.16 19.19 13.47
N LEU A 13 4.96 18.12 13.35
CA LEU A 13 4.50 16.75 13.57
C LEU A 13 4.04 16.55 15.01
N LYS A 14 4.76 17.09 15.99
CA LYS A 14 4.35 17.00 17.40
C LYS A 14 2.99 17.65 17.63
N ARG A 15 2.77 18.85 17.11
CA ARG A 15 1.49 19.55 17.23
C ARG A 15 0.34 18.74 16.62
N LEU A 16 0.54 18.20 15.42
CA LEU A 16 -0.46 17.35 14.76
C LEU A 16 -0.75 16.06 15.53
N CYS A 17 0.24 15.47 16.19
CA CYS A 17 0.06 14.27 17.01
C CYS A 17 -0.60 14.55 18.36
N ASP A 18 -0.50 15.78 18.87
CA ASP A 18 -1.09 16.18 20.16
C ASP A 18 -2.54 16.69 20.00
N ASP A 19 -3.03 16.87 18.77
CA ASP A 19 -4.41 17.23 18.45
C ASP A 19 -5.35 16.02 18.67
N PRO A 20 -6.35 16.11 19.59
CA PRO A 20 -7.25 14.99 19.90
C PRO A 20 -8.17 14.59 18.74
N ASN A 21 -8.35 15.46 17.73
CA ASN A 21 -9.17 15.19 16.56
C ASN A 21 -8.36 14.59 15.40
N THR A 22 -7.03 14.48 15.55
CA THR A 22 -6.13 14.04 14.49
C THR A 22 -5.44 12.75 14.89
N THR A 23 -5.67 11.68 14.13
CA THR A 23 -4.88 10.43 14.27
C THR A 23 -3.78 10.41 13.23
N VAL A 24 -2.52 10.44 13.67
CA VAL A 24 -1.36 10.31 12.79
C VAL A 24 -0.88 8.86 12.74
N VAL A 25 -0.66 8.35 11.53
CA VAL A 25 -0.14 7.01 11.27
C VAL A 25 1.10 7.09 10.39
N VAL A 26 2.22 6.51 10.84
CA VAL A 26 3.43 6.32 10.03
C VAL A 26 3.50 4.88 9.56
N LEU A 27 3.37 4.69 8.25
CA LEU A 27 3.41 3.37 7.62
C LEU A 27 4.67 3.21 6.75
N SER A 28 5.61 2.39 7.23
CA SER A 28 6.95 2.27 6.67
C SER A 28 7.31 0.83 6.34
N GLY A 29 8.17 0.66 5.35
CA GLY A 29 8.81 -0.63 5.11
C GLY A 29 9.97 -0.91 6.05
N SER A 30 10.40 0.07 6.85
CA SER A 30 11.56 -0.06 7.75
C SER A 30 11.22 -0.95 8.95
N ASP A 31 12.27 -1.39 9.64
CA ASP A 31 12.20 -2.17 10.88
C ASP A 31 11.67 -1.34 12.06
N ARG A 32 11.31 -2.04 13.14
CA ARG A 32 10.73 -1.46 14.36
C ARG A 32 11.67 -0.48 15.04
N ASN A 33 12.97 -0.81 15.12
CA ASN A 33 13.95 -0.01 15.84
C ASN A 33 14.12 1.37 15.17
N VAL A 34 14.23 1.41 13.85
CA VAL A 34 14.30 2.68 13.11
C VAL A 34 13.05 3.55 13.34
N LEU A 35 11.86 2.95 13.40
CA LEU A 35 10.64 3.70 13.70
C LEU A 35 10.60 4.19 15.15
N ASP A 36 11.01 3.36 16.11
CA ASP A 36 11.06 3.73 17.53
C ASP A 36 12.06 4.86 17.78
N GLU A 37 13.25 4.81 17.19
CA GLU A 37 14.27 5.84 17.33
C GLU A 37 13.85 7.20 16.75
N ASN A 38 13.08 7.19 15.66
CA ASN A 38 12.68 8.42 14.97
C ASN A 38 11.35 8.99 15.47
N PHE A 39 10.40 8.13 15.83
CA PHE A 39 9.01 8.51 16.10
C PHE A 39 8.52 8.07 17.49
N GLY A 40 9.36 7.42 18.30
CA GLY A 40 8.96 6.84 19.58
C GLY A 40 8.40 7.85 20.58
N GLU A 41 8.85 9.11 20.52
CA GLU A 41 8.44 10.20 21.42
C GLU A 41 7.06 10.79 21.08
N TYR A 42 6.53 10.51 19.89
CA TYR A 42 5.30 11.14 19.39
C TYR A 42 4.04 10.32 19.70
N ASN A 43 2.92 11.03 19.84
CA ASN A 43 1.60 10.41 20.02
C ASN A 43 1.02 9.96 18.67
N MET A 44 1.58 8.89 18.08
CA MET A 44 1.16 8.38 16.77
C MET A 44 1.16 6.85 16.71
N TRP A 45 0.47 6.33 15.70
CA TRP A 45 0.50 4.92 15.33
C TRP A 45 1.69 4.66 14.41
N LEU A 46 2.42 3.57 14.67
CA LEU A 46 3.57 3.15 13.87
C LEU A 46 3.31 1.78 13.27
N ALA A 47 3.55 1.65 11.97
CA ALA A 47 3.43 0.40 11.25
C ALA A 47 4.75 0.08 10.53
N ALA A 48 5.46 -0.93 11.04
CA ALA A 48 6.76 -1.38 10.55
C ALA A 48 6.62 -2.52 9.54
N GLU A 49 7.62 -2.71 8.70
CA GLU A 49 7.68 -3.77 7.68
C GLU A 49 6.39 -3.90 6.86
N HIS A 50 5.94 -2.76 6.31
CA HIS A 50 4.71 -2.60 5.53
C HIS A 50 3.43 -2.93 6.31
N GLY A 51 3.49 -2.76 7.63
CA GLY A 51 2.39 -3.00 8.55
C GLY A 51 2.26 -4.43 9.02
N MET A 52 3.36 -5.20 8.93
CA MET A 52 3.47 -6.45 9.66
C MET A 52 3.43 -6.24 11.17
N PHE A 53 4.15 -5.22 11.65
CA PHE A 53 4.15 -4.85 13.06
C PHE A 53 3.39 -3.55 13.22
N LEU A 54 2.51 -3.49 14.19
CA LEU A 54 1.69 -2.34 14.50
C LEU A 54 1.91 -1.92 15.95
N ARG A 55 2.20 -0.65 16.18
CA ARG A 55 2.30 -0.05 17.50
C ARG A 55 1.24 1.03 17.63
N GLN A 56 0.36 0.90 18.61
CA GLN A 56 -0.52 1.99 19.02
C GLN A 56 0.31 3.09 19.73
N THR A 57 -0.30 4.25 19.94
CA THR A 57 0.32 5.37 20.65
C THR A 57 0.90 4.93 21.99
N LYS A 58 2.24 5.00 22.12
CA LYS A 58 3.01 4.63 23.32
C LYS A 58 2.74 3.20 23.85
N SER A 59 2.28 2.30 22.98
CA SER A 59 2.02 0.89 23.32
C SER A 59 3.18 -0.01 22.91
N ILE A 60 3.07 -1.30 23.23
CA ILE A 60 3.97 -2.34 22.75
C ILE A 60 3.67 -2.69 21.28
N TRP A 61 4.70 -3.15 20.57
CA TRP A 61 4.53 -3.66 19.21
C TRP A 61 3.67 -4.92 19.21
N MET A 62 2.63 -4.90 18.38
CA MET A 62 1.76 -6.03 18.09
C MET A 62 2.13 -6.60 16.72
N THR A 63 2.27 -7.92 16.67
CA THR A 63 2.58 -8.64 15.44
C THR A 63 1.27 -9.01 14.75
N THR A 64 1.09 -8.58 13.50
CA THR A 64 -0.10 -8.89 12.69
C THR A 64 0.16 -10.03 11.68
N MET A 65 1.12 -10.89 12.00
CA MET A 65 1.51 -12.03 11.16
C MET A 65 0.28 -12.89 10.83
N PRO A 66 0.02 -13.17 9.55
CA PRO A 66 -0.90 -14.24 9.19
C PRO A 66 -0.40 -15.55 9.80
N GLU A 67 -1.29 -16.35 10.37
CA GLU A 67 -0.95 -17.63 11.04
C GLU A 67 -0.21 -18.63 10.13
N ASN A 68 -0.30 -18.45 8.80
CA ASN A 68 0.30 -19.32 7.79
C ASN A 68 1.51 -18.69 7.07
N LEU A 69 2.22 -17.75 7.70
CA LEU A 69 3.42 -17.17 7.08
C LEU A 69 4.61 -18.14 7.18
N HIS A 70 5.01 -18.70 6.04
CA HIS A 70 6.19 -19.56 5.94
C HIS A 70 7.40 -18.75 5.49
N MET A 71 8.51 -18.86 6.24
CA MET A 71 9.77 -18.14 6.00
C MET A 71 10.89 -19.04 5.47
N ASP A 72 10.55 -20.24 4.99
CA ASP A 72 11.49 -21.26 4.49
C ASP A 72 12.28 -20.81 3.25
N TRP A 73 11.84 -19.74 2.60
CA TRP A 73 12.48 -19.11 1.44
C TRP A 73 13.68 -18.22 1.82
N VAL A 74 13.78 -17.76 3.08
CA VAL A 74 14.73 -16.73 3.50
C VAL A 74 16.17 -17.15 3.24
N ASP A 75 16.58 -18.34 3.68
CA ASP A 75 17.96 -18.80 3.54
C ASP A 75 18.35 -18.94 2.06
N SER A 76 17.41 -19.39 1.23
CA SER A 76 17.65 -19.55 -0.20
C SER A 76 17.77 -18.19 -0.91
N VAL A 77 16.95 -17.20 -0.55
CA VAL A 77 17.04 -15.83 -1.08
C VAL A 77 18.31 -15.14 -0.59
N LYS A 78 18.68 -15.36 0.68
CA LYS A 78 19.91 -14.82 1.28
C LYS A 78 21.14 -15.26 0.48
N HIS A 79 21.25 -16.53 0.11
CA HIS A 79 22.37 -17.01 -0.72
C HIS A 79 22.43 -16.33 -2.08
N VAL A 80 21.29 -16.06 -2.72
CA VAL A 80 21.25 -15.29 -3.97
C VAL A 80 21.73 -13.86 -3.71
N PHE A 81 21.28 -13.21 -2.65
CA PHE A 81 21.66 -11.83 -2.32
C PHE A 81 23.14 -11.71 -1.98
N GLU A 82 23.70 -12.66 -1.25
CA GLU A 82 25.14 -12.75 -0.96
C GLU A 82 25.94 -12.80 -2.26
N TYR A 83 25.58 -13.71 -3.18
CA TYR A 83 26.23 -13.85 -4.47
C TYR A 83 26.26 -12.55 -5.29
N PHE A 84 25.13 -11.84 -5.38
CA PHE A 84 25.07 -10.57 -6.13
C PHE A 84 25.75 -9.42 -5.40
N THR A 85 25.81 -9.46 -4.07
CA THR A 85 26.47 -8.44 -3.26
C THR A 85 27.99 -8.49 -3.42
N GLU A 86 28.58 -9.69 -3.39
CA GLU A 86 30.03 -9.89 -3.62
C GLU A 86 30.49 -9.39 -4.99
N ARG A 87 29.62 -9.48 -5.99
CA ARG A 87 29.92 -9.11 -7.38
C ARG A 87 29.59 -7.67 -7.72
N THR A 88 28.91 -6.96 -6.81
CA THR A 88 28.44 -5.60 -7.05
C THR A 88 29.03 -4.65 -6.02
N PRO A 89 30.17 -4.00 -6.32
CA PRO A 89 30.83 -3.10 -5.38
C PRO A 89 29.87 -2.04 -4.85
N ARG A 90 29.94 -1.79 -3.53
CA ARG A 90 29.11 -0.81 -2.80
C ARG A 90 27.60 -1.14 -2.77
N SER A 91 27.19 -2.31 -3.24
CA SER A 91 25.90 -2.88 -2.88
C SER A 91 25.97 -3.53 -1.50
N HIS A 92 24.80 -3.72 -0.89
CA HIS A 92 24.63 -4.45 0.36
C HIS A 92 23.23 -5.05 0.37
N PHE A 93 22.99 -6.02 1.25
CA PHE A 93 21.64 -6.45 1.56
C PHE A 93 21.37 -6.34 3.06
N GLU A 94 20.09 -6.20 3.38
CA GLU A 94 19.56 -6.09 4.73
C GLU A 94 18.57 -7.23 4.93
N ILE A 95 18.76 -7.99 6.01
CA ILE A 95 17.82 -9.02 6.46
C ILE A 95 16.93 -8.36 7.50
N ARG A 96 15.62 -8.33 7.24
CA ARG A 96 14.59 -7.89 8.18
C ARG A 96 13.84 -9.10 8.73
N GLU A 97 12.88 -8.87 9.63
CA GLU A 97 12.15 -9.98 10.26
C GLU A 97 11.25 -10.71 9.25
N THR A 98 10.67 -9.98 8.28
CA THR A 98 9.73 -10.54 7.29
C THR A 98 10.09 -10.27 5.83
N SER A 99 11.24 -9.64 5.58
CA SER A 99 11.69 -9.29 4.24
C SER A 99 13.22 -9.27 4.11
N LEU A 100 13.70 -9.39 2.88
CA LEU A 100 15.10 -9.22 2.52
C LEU A 100 15.19 -8.14 1.46
N VAL A 101 16.08 -7.16 1.66
CA VAL A 101 16.25 -6.03 0.73
C VAL A 101 17.69 -5.99 0.24
N TRP A 102 17.89 -6.14 -1.06
CA TRP A 102 19.17 -5.87 -1.72
C TRP A 102 19.17 -4.42 -2.23
N ASN A 103 20.21 -3.67 -1.89
CA ASN A 103 20.34 -2.24 -2.17
C ASN A 103 21.63 -1.95 -2.94
N TYR A 104 21.47 -1.31 -4.10
CA TYR A 104 22.59 -0.91 -4.97
C TYR A 104 22.63 0.61 -5.15
N LYS A 105 22.13 1.38 -4.18
CA LYS A 105 22.05 2.84 -4.24
C LYS A 105 23.41 3.51 -4.45
N TYR A 106 24.47 2.92 -3.88
CA TYR A 106 25.83 3.44 -3.93
C TYR A 106 26.74 2.70 -4.92
N ALA A 107 26.22 1.68 -5.60
CA ALA A 107 26.89 1.03 -6.71
C ALA A 107 26.84 1.92 -7.96
N ASP A 108 27.62 1.56 -8.98
CA ASP A 108 27.45 2.14 -10.31
C ASP A 108 26.01 1.91 -10.81
N VAL A 109 25.41 2.94 -11.42
CA VAL A 109 23.97 2.94 -11.72
C VAL A 109 23.63 1.95 -12.83
N GLU A 110 24.42 1.90 -13.90
CA GLU A 110 24.15 1.01 -15.03
C GLU A 110 24.50 -0.44 -14.67
N PHE A 111 25.65 -0.64 -14.02
CA PHE A 111 26.07 -1.97 -13.57
C PHE A 111 25.11 -2.52 -12.50
N GLY A 112 24.74 -1.70 -11.50
CA GLY A 112 23.79 -2.10 -10.47
C GLY A 112 22.42 -2.45 -11.04
N ARG A 113 21.96 -1.74 -12.08
CA ARG A 113 20.71 -2.05 -12.78
C ARG A 113 20.79 -3.37 -13.56
N LEU A 114 21.92 -3.67 -14.19
CA LEU A 114 22.14 -4.96 -14.86
C LEU A 114 22.12 -6.10 -13.84
N GLN A 115 22.88 -5.96 -12.76
CA GLN A 115 22.94 -6.92 -11.66
C GLN A 115 21.55 -7.13 -11.01
N ALA A 116 20.75 -6.07 -10.87
CA ALA A 116 19.38 -6.18 -10.36
C ALA A 116 18.49 -7.04 -11.28
N LYS A 117 18.63 -6.93 -12.60
CA LYS A 117 17.86 -7.75 -13.55
C LYS A 117 18.25 -9.22 -13.48
N ASP A 118 19.55 -9.49 -13.44
CA ASP A 118 20.07 -10.86 -13.33
C ASP A 118 19.69 -11.49 -11.99
N LEU A 119 19.71 -10.71 -10.91
CA LEU A 119 19.22 -11.11 -9.60
C LEU A 119 17.74 -11.49 -9.64
N LEU A 120 16.89 -10.63 -10.22
CA LEU A 120 15.46 -10.92 -10.36
C LEU A 120 15.22 -12.21 -11.15
N GLN A 121 15.95 -12.40 -12.25
CA GLN A 121 15.84 -13.62 -13.04
C GLN A 121 16.24 -14.85 -12.21
N HIS A 122 17.36 -14.78 -11.48
CA HIS A 122 17.84 -15.89 -10.66
C HIS A 122 16.83 -16.25 -9.56
N LEU A 123 16.27 -15.25 -8.87
CA LEU A 123 15.19 -15.46 -7.92
C LEU A 123 14.03 -16.21 -8.57
N CYS A 124 13.45 -15.65 -9.65
CA CYS A 124 12.26 -16.21 -10.29
C CYS A 124 12.46 -17.63 -10.83
N THR A 125 13.66 -17.97 -11.31
CA THR A 125 13.96 -19.31 -11.83
C THR A 125 14.36 -20.32 -10.75
N GLY A 126 14.74 -19.85 -9.57
CA GLY A 126 15.29 -20.70 -8.51
C GLY A 126 14.39 -20.74 -7.28
N PRO A 127 14.83 -20.13 -6.16
CA PRO A 127 14.33 -20.44 -4.82
C PRO A 127 12.91 -19.97 -4.55
N ILE A 128 12.42 -18.98 -5.30
CA ILE A 128 11.09 -18.39 -5.06
C ILE A 128 10.04 -18.86 -6.07
N SER A 129 10.42 -19.69 -7.06
CA SER A 129 9.52 -20.15 -8.13
C SER A 129 8.28 -20.91 -7.61
N LYS A 130 8.35 -21.48 -6.41
CA LYS A 130 7.26 -22.20 -5.74
C LYS A 130 6.93 -21.64 -4.35
N ALA A 131 7.58 -20.56 -3.94
CA ALA A 131 7.39 -19.97 -2.61
C ALA A 131 6.30 -18.90 -2.65
N SER A 132 5.55 -18.75 -1.55
CA SER A 132 4.54 -17.69 -1.38
C SER A 132 5.22 -16.37 -1.01
N VAL A 133 5.96 -15.80 -1.97
CA VAL A 133 6.68 -14.53 -1.81
C VAL A 133 6.38 -13.55 -2.93
N ASP A 134 6.44 -12.27 -2.59
CA ASP A 134 6.34 -11.16 -3.52
C ASP A 134 7.72 -10.53 -3.71
N VAL A 135 8.09 -10.26 -4.96
CA VAL A 135 9.32 -9.54 -5.31
C VAL A 135 8.99 -8.14 -5.76
N ILE A 136 9.51 -7.15 -5.05
CA ILE A 136 9.29 -5.73 -5.35
C ILE A 136 10.58 -5.11 -5.88
N GLN A 137 10.53 -4.70 -7.15
CA GLN A 137 11.60 -3.92 -7.75
C GLN A 137 11.47 -2.44 -7.38
N GLY A 138 12.41 -1.96 -6.58
CA GLY A 138 12.58 -0.54 -6.29
C GLY A 138 13.43 0.17 -7.33
N SER A 139 13.66 1.47 -7.12
CA SER A 139 14.48 2.28 -8.03
C SER A 139 15.96 1.90 -8.02
N ARG A 140 16.50 1.65 -6.82
CA ARG A 140 17.89 1.22 -6.57
C ARG A 140 17.94 0.06 -5.55
N SER A 141 16.90 -0.76 -5.54
CA SER A 141 16.77 -1.89 -4.62
C SER A 141 15.89 -3.00 -5.20
N VAL A 142 16.04 -4.21 -4.70
CA VAL A 142 15.14 -5.35 -4.91
C VAL A 142 14.77 -5.88 -3.53
N GLU A 143 13.48 -6.03 -3.26
CA GLU A 143 12.98 -6.57 -2.00
C GLU A 143 12.21 -7.85 -2.25
N VAL A 144 12.46 -8.85 -1.43
CA VAL A 144 11.65 -10.07 -1.35
C VAL A 144 10.95 -10.08 -0.01
N ARG A 145 9.64 -10.26 -0.01
CA ARG A 145 8.81 -10.31 1.20
C ARG A 145 7.81 -11.45 1.09
N ALA A 146 7.25 -11.88 2.22
CA ALA A 146 6.19 -12.85 2.20
C ALA A 146 4.91 -12.29 1.54
N THR A 147 4.17 -13.13 0.82
CA THR A 147 2.94 -12.73 0.11
C THR A 147 1.86 -12.25 1.09
N GLY A 148 1.11 -11.22 0.68
CA GLY A 148 0.01 -10.65 1.47
C GLY A 148 0.45 -9.59 2.49
N VAL A 149 1.75 -9.32 2.60
CA VAL A 149 2.29 -8.23 3.42
C VAL A 149 2.39 -6.99 2.55
N SER A 150 1.38 -6.14 2.56
CA SER A 150 1.35 -4.90 1.79
C SER A 150 0.87 -3.73 2.62
N LYS A 151 1.24 -2.53 2.19
CA LYS A 151 0.88 -1.31 2.90
C LYS A 151 -0.63 -1.09 2.88
N GLY A 152 -1.27 -1.35 1.74
CA GLY A 152 -2.73 -1.32 1.61
C GLY A 152 -3.43 -2.34 2.51
N SER A 153 -2.94 -3.58 2.57
CA SER A 153 -3.51 -4.62 3.45
C SER A 153 -3.37 -4.29 4.94
N ALA A 154 -2.37 -3.50 5.32
CA ALA A 154 -2.20 -3.04 6.68
C ALA A 154 -3.19 -1.94 7.06
N ILE A 155 -3.59 -1.07 6.12
CA ILE A 155 -4.54 0.01 6.38
C ILE A 155 -5.87 -0.52 6.90
N ASP A 156 -6.43 -1.56 6.29
CA ASP A 156 -7.65 -2.24 6.77
C ASP A 156 -7.57 -2.59 8.26
N ARG A 157 -6.43 -3.16 8.68
CA ARG A 157 -6.19 -3.59 10.05
C ARG A 157 -6.03 -2.40 10.97
N ILE A 158 -5.29 -1.39 10.55
CA ILE A 158 -5.05 -0.17 11.32
C ILE A 158 -6.37 0.56 11.56
N LEU A 159 -7.20 0.73 10.53
CA LEU A 159 -8.52 1.34 10.66
C LEU A 159 -9.41 0.53 11.59
N GLY A 160 -9.42 -0.80 11.44
CA GLY A 160 -10.08 -1.70 12.37
C GLY A 160 -9.63 -1.47 13.80
N GLU A 161 -8.34 -1.51 14.08
CA GLU A 161 -7.79 -1.30 15.42
C GLU A 161 -8.06 0.11 15.96
N ILE A 162 -7.99 1.17 15.15
CA ILE A 162 -8.32 2.54 15.57
C ILE A 162 -9.76 2.59 16.07
N VAL A 163 -10.70 1.97 15.37
CA VAL A 163 -12.12 1.94 15.78
C VAL A 163 -12.35 1.17 17.07
N HIS A 164 -11.63 0.06 17.27
CA HIS A 164 -11.83 -0.78 18.45
C HIS A 164 -11.08 -0.28 19.69
N SER A 165 -9.91 0.33 19.51
CA SER A 165 -9.04 0.79 20.60
C SER A 165 -9.38 2.21 21.05
N SER A 166 -9.89 3.04 20.14
CA SER A 166 -10.24 4.41 20.46
C SER A 166 -11.71 4.45 20.89
N ASN A 167 -12.02 5.15 21.99
CA ASN A 167 -13.37 5.66 22.25
C ASN A 167 -13.79 6.74 21.22
N VAL A 168 -13.36 6.61 19.95
CA VAL A 168 -13.69 7.50 18.84
C VAL A 168 -15.16 7.26 18.54
N LYS A 169 -15.99 8.14 19.11
CA LYS A 169 -17.45 8.14 18.93
C LYS A 169 -17.85 8.73 17.57
N THR A 170 -16.92 9.37 16.87
CA THR A 170 -17.15 10.10 15.61
C THR A 170 -16.48 9.36 14.44
N PRO A 171 -17.18 9.15 13.32
CA PRO A 171 -16.60 8.52 12.14
C PRO A 171 -15.46 9.38 11.58
N ILE A 172 -14.51 8.74 10.88
CA ILE A 172 -13.42 9.44 10.19
C ILE A 172 -14.02 10.21 9.00
N ASP A 173 -13.87 11.52 9.01
CA ASP A 173 -14.43 12.43 8.00
C ASP A 173 -13.39 12.98 7.02
N TYR A 174 -12.09 12.89 7.35
CA TYR A 174 -10.97 13.37 6.54
C TYR A 174 -9.80 12.37 6.54
N VAL A 175 -9.21 12.11 5.36
CA VAL A 175 -7.99 11.29 5.23
C VAL A 175 -6.99 11.97 4.31
N LEU A 176 -5.77 12.17 4.83
CA LEU A 176 -4.61 12.60 4.06
C LEU A 176 -3.56 11.49 4.03
N CYS A 177 -3.24 11.00 2.84
CA CYS A 177 -2.19 10.01 2.61
C CYS A 177 -1.06 10.62 1.80
N ILE A 178 0.17 10.57 2.31
CA ILE A 178 1.36 11.07 1.63
C ILE A 178 2.38 9.92 1.49
N GLY A 179 2.81 9.66 0.26
CA GLY A 179 3.74 8.57 -0.06
C GLY A 179 4.79 8.97 -1.08
N HIS A 180 5.97 8.37 -0.99
CA HIS A 180 7.11 8.66 -1.88
C HIS A 180 7.48 7.45 -2.75
N PHE A 181 7.19 6.24 -2.28
CA PHE A 181 7.60 5.02 -2.93
C PHE A 181 6.45 4.46 -3.75
N LEU A 182 6.29 4.99 -4.96
CA LEU A 182 5.15 4.63 -5.83
C LEU A 182 4.85 3.13 -5.85
N PRO A 183 5.78 2.20 -6.19
CA PRO A 183 5.41 0.79 -6.31
C PRO A 183 4.88 0.14 -5.03
N LYS A 184 5.06 0.78 -3.87
CA LYS A 184 4.60 0.29 -2.56
C LYS A 184 3.45 1.11 -1.98
N ASP A 185 3.21 2.33 -2.45
CA ASP A 185 2.22 3.24 -1.88
C ASP A 185 0.94 3.29 -2.75
N GLU A 186 0.97 2.80 -4.00
CA GLU A 186 -0.19 2.75 -4.90
C GLU A 186 -1.36 1.92 -4.35
N ASP A 187 -1.06 0.85 -3.62
CA ASP A 187 -2.08 0.01 -2.98
C ASP A 187 -2.89 0.81 -1.95
N ILE A 188 -2.26 1.72 -1.19
CA ILE A 188 -2.95 2.63 -0.27
C ILE A 188 -3.80 3.64 -1.06
N TYR A 189 -3.27 4.18 -2.16
CA TYR A 189 -4.01 5.18 -2.94
C TYR A 189 -5.31 4.62 -3.48
N THR A 190 -5.26 3.43 -4.07
CA THR A 190 -6.44 2.72 -4.58
C THR A 190 -7.38 2.22 -3.49
N PHE A 191 -6.88 1.99 -2.26
CA PHE A 191 -7.69 1.48 -1.15
C PHE A 191 -8.86 2.41 -0.78
N PHE A 192 -8.59 3.71 -0.72
CA PHE A 192 -9.59 4.72 -0.35
C PHE A 192 -10.30 5.35 -1.56
N GLU A 193 -9.96 4.94 -2.78
CA GLU A 193 -10.72 5.37 -3.95
C GLU A 193 -11.95 4.46 -4.13
N PRO A 194 -13.18 4.98 -3.97
CA PRO A 194 -14.36 4.25 -4.38
C PRO A 194 -14.28 4.04 -5.89
N ASP A 195 -14.62 2.83 -6.37
CA ASP A 195 -14.61 2.45 -7.79
C ASP A 195 -15.20 3.57 -8.65
N LEU A 196 -14.34 4.40 -9.24
CA LEU A 196 -14.74 5.24 -10.36
C LEU A 196 -15.04 4.24 -11.48
N PRO A 197 -16.25 4.24 -12.07
CA PRO A 197 -16.54 3.33 -13.16
C PRO A 197 -15.47 3.56 -14.23
N VAL A 198 -14.73 2.51 -14.56
CA VAL A 198 -13.64 2.54 -15.53
C VAL A 198 -14.26 2.86 -16.89
N GLY A 199 -14.44 4.14 -17.17
CA GLY A 199 -14.84 4.63 -18.48
C GLY A 199 -13.69 4.41 -19.45
N PRO A 200 -13.94 3.89 -20.65
CA PRO A 200 -12.88 3.71 -21.63
C PRO A 200 -12.23 5.05 -21.91
N SER A 201 -10.89 5.06 -21.87
CA SER A 201 -10.01 6.18 -22.17
C SER A 201 -10.53 7.00 -23.36
N ALA A 202 -11.22 8.11 -23.06
CA ALA A 202 -11.66 9.07 -24.04
C ALA A 202 -10.79 10.32 -23.89
N ARG A 203 -9.67 10.29 -24.63
CA ARG A 203 -8.91 11.47 -25.03
C ARG A 203 -9.88 12.52 -25.56
N ALA A 204 -10.15 13.57 -24.79
CA ALA A 204 -10.96 14.69 -25.25
C ALA A 204 -10.27 15.37 -26.44
N LYS A 205 -10.78 15.13 -27.65
CA LYS A 205 -10.63 16.03 -28.78
C LYS A 205 -11.95 16.77 -28.95
N ALA A 206 -11.85 18.09 -29.09
CA ALA A 206 -12.95 19.02 -29.27
C ALA A 206 -13.88 18.62 -30.45
N PRO A 207 -15.19 18.96 -30.38
CA PRO A 207 -16.18 18.46 -31.31
C PRO A 207 -16.19 19.28 -32.59
N ASN A 208 -16.16 18.61 -33.75
CA ASN A 208 -16.66 19.17 -35.00
C ASN A 208 -17.96 18.44 -35.36
N HIS A 209 -19.01 19.25 -35.49
CA HIS A 209 -20.34 18.92 -35.99
C HIS A 209 -20.28 18.41 -37.44
N MET A 210 -21.01 17.34 -37.78
CA MET A 210 -22.04 17.30 -38.85
C MET A 210 -22.59 15.87 -39.11
N ASN A 211 -23.87 15.70 -38.78
CA ASN A 211 -24.97 15.04 -39.50
C ASN A 211 -24.82 13.67 -40.23
N LYS A 212 -25.55 12.69 -39.66
CA LYS A 212 -26.78 12.05 -40.20
C LYS A 212 -26.67 10.97 -41.32
N ILE A 213 -27.32 9.82 -41.04
CA ILE A 213 -28.30 9.04 -41.86
C ILE A 213 -28.07 7.50 -41.81
N MET A 214 -29.20 6.82 -41.60
CA MET A 214 -29.52 5.39 -41.49
C MET A 214 -29.04 4.51 -42.66
N SER A 215 -28.89 3.19 -42.44
CA SER A 215 -29.81 2.18 -43.02
C SER A 215 -29.63 0.76 -42.46
N LYS A 216 -30.71 -0.02 -42.60
CA LYS A 216 -31.04 -1.36 -42.09
C LYS A 216 -30.42 -2.52 -42.89
N ASN A 217 -30.41 -3.72 -42.31
CA ASN A 217 -30.93 -4.99 -42.88
C ASN A 217 -30.77 -6.11 -41.81
N SER A 218 -31.85 -6.67 -41.24
CA SER A 218 -32.56 -7.92 -41.63
C SER A 218 -31.61 -9.13 -41.77
N SER A 219 -31.77 -10.29 -41.11
CA SER A 219 -32.93 -11.19 -40.90
C SER A 219 -32.35 -12.39 -40.11
N GLY A 220 -32.93 -12.99 -39.06
CA GLY A 220 -34.23 -13.65 -38.96
C GLY A 220 -34.04 -15.18 -38.99
N LYS A 221 -34.20 -15.88 -37.84
CA LYS A 221 -34.91 -17.17 -37.72
C LYS A 221 -34.94 -17.73 -36.29
N VAL A 222 -36.10 -18.31 -35.98
CA VAL A 222 -36.59 -18.92 -34.74
C VAL A 222 -36.32 -20.43 -34.75
N GLY A 223 -36.14 -21.06 -33.59
CA GLY A 223 -36.17 -22.53 -33.48
C GLY A 223 -35.87 -23.13 -32.09
N VAL A 224 -36.93 -23.24 -31.27
CA VAL A 224 -37.36 -24.38 -30.42
C VAL A 224 -36.35 -25.18 -29.55
N THR A 225 -36.79 -25.32 -28.30
CA THR A 225 -36.45 -26.18 -27.15
C THR A 225 -35.93 -27.60 -27.37
N LYS A 226 -35.07 -28.07 -26.43
CA LYS A 226 -35.15 -29.40 -25.78
C LYS A 226 -34.35 -29.44 -24.46
N GLU A 227 -35.06 -29.70 -23.36
CA GLU A 227 -34.50 -30.28 -22.12
C GLU A 227 -34.14 -31.75 -22.35
N SER A 228 -33.05 -32.22 -21.74
CA SER A 228 -33.02 -33.56 -21.11
C SER A 228 -31.74 -33.79 -20.27
N THR A 229 -31.99 -34.05 -18.99
CA THR A 229 -31.35 -35.06 -18.12
C THR A 229 -30.00 -34.79 -17.45
N LEU A 230 -30.11 -34.66 -16.13
CA LEU A 230 -29.10 -34.86 -15.08
C LEU A 230 -28.19 -36.08 -15.33
N ASN A 231 -26.89 -35.87 -15.11
CA ASN A 231 -26.05 -36.89 -14.47
C ASN A 231 -25.12 -36.26 -13.44
N ARG A 232 -25.26 -36.77 -12.23
CA ARG A 232 -24.57 -36.44 -10.98
C ARG A 232 -23.12 -36.89 -11.05
N THR A 233 -22.16 -35.98 -10.93
CA THR A 233 -20.77 -36.31 -10.51
C THR A 233 -20.20 -35.19 -9.63
N GLN A 234 -19.98 -35.56 -8.36
CA GLN A 234 -18.98 -35.06 -7.41
C GLN A 234 -18.66 -33.56 -7.38
N GLU A 235 -19.25 -32.89 -6.38
CA GLU A 235 -18.73 -31.64 -5.82
C GLU A 235 -17.33 -31.87 -5.24
N ASN A 236 -16.30 -31.44 -5.96
CA ASN A 236 -15.04 -31.03 -5.33
C ASN A 236 -15.15 -29.53 -5.08
N ILE A 237 -15.30 -29.17 -3.81
CA ILE A 237 -15.16 -27.79 -3.33
C ILE A 237 -13.67 -27.48 -3.33
N ASP A 238 -13.14 -27.04 -4.48
CA ASP A 238 -11.89 -26.29 -4.51
C ASP A 238 -12.19 -24.89 -3.99
N GLY A 239 -12.03 -24.73 -2.69
CA GLY A 239 -12.14 -23.46 -1.98
C GLY A 239 -10.98 -22.53 -2.33
N ASN A 240 -11.02 -21.94 -3.53
CA ASN A 240 -10.29 -20.70 -3.85
C ASN A 240 -11.23 -19.48 -3.80
N GLY A 241 -12.23 -19.56 -2.92
CA GLY A 241 -13.07 -18.43 -2.57
C GLY A 241 -12.23 -17.42 -1.79
N ASN A 242 -12.12 -16.21 -2.33
CA ASN A 242 -11.40 -15.10 -1.75
C ASN A 242 -11.95 -14.81 -0.34
N TRP A 243 -11.36 -15.43 0.70
CA TRP A 243 -11.70 -15.22 2.12
C TRP A 243 -11.84 -13.72 2.42
N TRP A 244 -10.97 -12.92 1.79
CA TRP A 244 -10.89 -11.47 1.91
C TRP A 244 -12.11 -10.73 1.34
N SER A 245 -12.72 -11.23 0.25
CA SER A 245 -14.02 -10.72 -0.24
C SER A 245 -15.13 -11.03 0.76
N LEU A 246 -15.14 -12.23 1.34
CA LEU A 246 -16.14 -12.62 2.34
C LEU A 246 -16.03 -11.81 3.64
N LYS A 247 -14.82 -11.46 4.08
CA LYS A 247 -14.59 -10.57 5.24
C LYS A 247 -14.98 -9.12 4.95
N ARG A 248 -14.71 -8.61 3.74
CA ARG A 248 -15.17 -7.29 3.28
C ARG A 248 -16.69 -7.21 3.29
N GLU A 249 -17.36 -8.23 2.77
CA GLU A 249 -18.82 -8.34 2.79
C GLU A 249 -19.36 -8.43 4.22
N LYS A 250 -18.69 -9.18 5.10
CA LYS A 250 -19.06 -9.28 6.52
C LYS A 250 -18.86 -7.97 7.30
N MET A 251 -17.92 -7.11 6.89
CA MET A 251 -17.75 -5.75 7.43
C MET A 251 -18.78 -4.75 6.88
N MET A 252 -19.25 -4.94 5.64
CA MET A 252 -20.30 -4.10 5.02
C MET A 252 -21.73 -4.50 5.42
N VAL A 253 -21.96 -5.77 5.76
CA VAL A 253 -23.30 -6.32 6.06
C VAL A 253 -23.66 -6.23 7.55
N ASN A 254 -22.73 -5.83 8.42
CA ASN A 254 -23.09 -5.53 9.81
C ASN A 254 -23.65 -4.10 9.91
N GLU A 255 -24.96 -4.03 9.69
CA GLU A 255 -25.82 -2.85 9.74
C GLU A 255 -25.55 -2.02 11.01
N GLY A 256 -24.78 -0.92 10.85
CA GLY A 256 -24.55 0.09 11.90
C GLY A 256 -23.13 0.65 12.06
N SER A 257 -22.09 0.12 11.40
CA SER A 257 -20.71 0.63 11.55
C SER A 257 -19.97 0.75 10.21
N SER A 258 -20.35 1.73 9.40
CA SER A 258 -19.43 2.22 8.35
C SER A 258 -18.36 3.06 9.04
N VAL A 259 -17.19 2.46 9.25
CA VAL A 259 -16.00 3.09 9.87
C VAL A 259 -15.57 4.36 9.12
N LEU A 260 -15.94 4.46 7.85
CA LEU A 260 -15.66 5.57 6.97
C LEU A 260 -17.01 6.13 6.52
N ASP A 261 -17.41 7.30 7.02
CA ASP A 261 -18.40 8.16 6.34
C ASP A 261 -17.65 9.13 5.42
N LEU A 262 -16.65 8.58 4.73
CA LEU A 262 -15.73 9.37 3.94
C LEU A 262 -16.41 9.71 2.62
N LYS A 263 -16.87 10.95 2.49
CA LYS A 263 -17.22 11.47 1.16
C LYS A 263 -15.98 11.42 0.31
N GLY A 264 -16.12 11.01 -0.96
CA GLY A 264 -14.98 10.91 -1.88
C GLY A 264 -14.16 12.21 -2.01
N GLU A 265 -14.75 13.35 -1.69
CA GLU A 265 -14.11 14.68 -1.67
C GLU A 265 -13.16 14.91 -0.49
N ASN A 266 -13.29 14.13 0.59
CA ASN A 266 -12.49 14.27 1.81
C ASN A 266 -11.28 13.32 1.86
N TYR A 267 -11.00 12.62 0.76
CA TYR A 267 -9.79 11.83 0.58
C TYR A 267 -8.74 12.58 -0.23
N PHE A 268 -7.58 12.79 0.37
CA PHE A 268 -6.44 13.45 -0.24
C PHE A 268 -5.26 12.48 -0.31
N SER A 269 -4.91 12.03 -1.51
CA SER A 269 -3.71 11.23 -1.76
C SER A 269 -2.64 12.06 -2.48
N CYS A 270 -1.43 12.07 -1.93
CA CYS A 270 -0.30 12.85 -2.42
C CYS A 270 0.90 11.94 -2.69
N ALA A 271 1.32 11.86 -3.95
CA ALA A 271 2.59 11.25 -4.33
C ALA A 271 3.73 12.29 -4.21
N VAL A 272 4.93 11.87 -3.82
CA VAL A 272 6.10 12.76 -3.65
C VAL A 272 7.16 12.48 -4.72
N GLY A 273 7.45 13.48 -5.56
CA GLY A 273 8.59 13.52 -6.47
C GLY A 273 8.41 12.76 -7.80
N ARG A 274 7.29 12.06 -8.03
CA ARG A 274 7.07 11.27 -9.25
C ARG A 274 5.68 11.46 -9.83
N LYS A 275 5.61 11.73 -11.14
CA LYS A 275 4.37 12.10 -11.86
C LYS A 275 3.42 10.95 -12.24
N ARG A 276 3.86 9.69 -12.19
CA ARG A 276 3.02 8.54 -12.57
C ARG A 276 2.52 7.83 -11.32
N SER A 277 1.38 8.25 -10.80
CA SER A 277 0.75 7.68 -9.61
C SER A 277 -0.77 7.70 -9.74
N SER A 278 -1.47 6.81 -9.02
CA SER A 278 -2.91 6.92 -8.76
C SER A 278 -3.26 7.99 -7.71
N ALA A 279 -2.27 8.57 -7.03
CA ALA A 279 -2.50 9.70 -6.13
C ALA A 279 -3.10 10.91 -6.87
N ARG A 280 -4.06 11.57 -6.23
CA ARG A 280 -4.78 12.73 -6.77
C ARG A 280 -3.90 13.98 -6.89
N TYR A 281 -2.94 14.11 -5.99
CA TYR A 281 -2.06 15.26 -5.89
C TYR A 281 -0.59 14.85 -5.95
N LEU A 282 0.26 15.80 -6.33
CA LEU A 282 1.70 15.61 -6.45
C LEU A 282 2.43 16.69 -5.66
N LEU A 283 3.27 16.27 -4.73
CA LEU A 283 4.27 17.10 -4.07
C LEU A 283 5.60 16.94 -4.81
N GLY A 284 6.33 18.03 -5.04
CA GLY A 284 7.57 18.03 -5.82
C GLY A 284 8.74 17.39 -5.07
N SER A 285 8.79 17.56 -3.76
CA SER A 285 9.90 17.11 -2.92
C SER A 285 9.48 16.84 -1.47
N SER A 286 10.38 16.29 -0.68
CA SER A 286 10.20 16.18 0.78
C SER A 286 10.12 17.53 1.47
N ALA A 287 10.66 18.61 0.88
CA ALA A 287 10.53 19.95 1.44
C ALA A 287 9.07 20.46 1.36
N ASP A 288 8.37 20.13 0.28
CA ASP A 288 6.96 20.48 0.11
C ASP A 288 6.08 19.73 1.13
N VAL A 289 6.44 18.49 1.47
CA VAL A 289 5.79 17.74 2.56
C VAL A 289 5.96 18.46 3.89
N ILE A 290 7.18 18.95 4.19
CA ILE A 290 7.44 19.69 5.42
C ILE A 290 6.63 20.99 5.46
N SER A 291 6.55 21.72 4.34
CA SER A 291 5.72 22.93 4.25
C SER A 291 4.25 22.63 4.51
N LEU A 292 3.70 21.59 3.87
CA LEU A 292 2.31 21.18 4.06
C LEU A 292 2.03 20.81 5.51
N LEU A 293 2.91 20.07 6.18
CA LEU A 293 2.74 19.70 7.58
C LEU A 293 2.81 20.92 8.52
N LYS A 294 3.64 21.92 8.18
CA LYS A 294 3.68 23.20 8.91
C LYS A 294 2.33 23.92 8.80
N ASP A 295 1.85 24.11 7.57
CA ASP A 295 0.58 24.80 7.31
C ASP A 295 -0.60 24.10 8.00
N LEU A 296 -0.64 22.76 7.97
CA LEU A 296 -1.66 21.97 8.67
C LEU A 296 -1.56 22.13 10.19
N SER A 297 -0.35 22.12 10.75
CA SER A 297 -0.14 22.28 12.19
C SER A 297 -0.56 23.68 12.68
N ASP A 298 -0.34 24.71 11.87
CA ASP A 298 -0.74 26.08 12.20
C ASP A 298 -2.27 26.24 12.13
N CYS A 299 -2.93 25.60 11.16
CA CYS A 299 -4.40 25.56 11.08
C CYS A 299 -5.05 24.81 12.27
N SER A 300 -4.50 23.68 12.68
CA SER A 300 -4.98 22.92 13.86
C SER A 300 -4.89 23.78 15.14
N SER A 301 -3.79 24.54 15.29
CA SER A 301 -3.59 25.46 16.41
C SER A 301 -4.65 26.56 16.48
N LEU A 302 -5.11 27.07 15.33
CA LEU A 302 -6.15 28.09 15.26
C LEU A 302 -7.55 27.56 15.56
N LEU A 303 -7.81 26.29 15.24
CA LEU A 303 -9.09 25.64 15.56
C LEU A 303 -9.19 25.27 17.04
N ALA A 304 -8.07 24.99 17.71
CA ALA A 304 -8.05 24.71 19.16
C ALA A 304 -8.26 25.96 20.04
N LEU A 305 -8.16 27.16 19.48
CA LEU A 305 -8.34 28.44 20.18
C LEU A 305 -9.75 29.03 20.05
N ASN A 306 -10.64 28.38 19.29
CA ASN A 306 -12.05 28.77 19.11
C ASN A 306 -12.99 27.72 19.70
#